data_AF-A0A761M359-F1
#
_entry.id   AF-A0A761M359-F1
#
_cell.length_a   1.000
_cell.length_b   1.000
_cell.length_c   1.000
_cell.angle_alpha   90.00
_cell.angle_beta   90.00
_cell.angle_gamma   90.00
#
_symmetry.space_group_name_H-M   'P 1'
#
loop_
_entity.id
_entity.type
_entity.pdbx_description
1 polymer ?
#
loop_
_entity_poly.entity_id
_entity_poly.type
_entity_poly.pdbx_seq_one_letter_code
_entity_poly.pdbx_strand_id
1 'polypeptide(L)'
;MTIDKQALREVAEKATPGTWRRTSSLFNGITVTPFSLCGEEVTLAHTVEKRDAEFIAAANPATVLALLDELEHYKSREERVTKLVLDNSTSWDALYKKLEAAEKLNAEQQRSLEHCKFLLLSAYEVQRDFAEALGCTGDNESIMEAIDAMKQRIAELEAREIKPAKGEVLVVVSGFTGCGKSAIAGEIEIAMKAIGVPVQWTNGDAEKHMTGADWLTAIEMYKPTVRIVEVNVPRAAGIKVKGNDCE
;
A
#
# COMPACT_ATOMS: atom_id res chain seq x y z
N MET A 1 31.48 55.79 -21.61
CA MET A 1 31.64 57.01 -20.81
C MET A 1 30.67 56.90 -19.65
N THR A 2 31.15 56.75 -18.42
CA THR A 2 30.27 56.65 -17.24
C THR A 2 30.10 58.06 -16.69
N ILE A 3 28.87 58.58 -16.75
CA ILE A 3 28.58 59.91 -16.19
C ILE A 3 28.59 59.77 -14.67
N ASP A 4 29.43 60.57 -14.01
CA ASP A 4 29.40 60.69 -12.56
C ASP A 4 28.19 61.55 -12.15
N LYS A 5 27.12 60.88 -11.74
CA LYS A 5 25.86 61.51 -11.35
C LYS A 5 25.98 62.32 -10.06
N GLN A 6 26.87 61.92 -9.14
CA GLN A 6 27.11 62.65 -7.89
C GLN A 6 27.86 63.95 -8.18
N ALA A 7 28.92 63.88 -9.00
CA ALA A 7 29.62 65.07 -9.45
C ALA A 7 28.70 66.03 -10.22
N LEU A 8 27.80 65.50 -11.06
CA LEU A 8 26.81 66.33 -11.78
C LEU A 8 25.81 66.99 -10.83
N ARG A 9 25.37 66.28 -9.79
CA ARG A 9 24.49 66.81 -8.73
C ARG A 9 25.16 67.95 -7.99
N GLU A 10 26.41 67.78 -7.56
CA GLU A 10 27.16 68.84 -6.87
C GLU A 10 27.34 70.09 -7.73
N VAL A 11 27.59 69.91 -9.04
CA VAL A 11 27.72 71.03 -9.97
C VAL A 11 26.39 71.75 -10.16
N ALA A 12 25.28 71.02 -10.26
CA ALA A 12 23.95 71.61 -10.36
C ALA A 12 23.54 72.35 -9.07
N GLU A 13 23.83 71.80 -7.89
CA GLU A 13 23.54 72.47 -6.60
C GLU A 13 24.36 73.76 -6.41
N LYS A 14 25.59 73.82 -6.94
CA LYS A 14 26.45 75.02 -6.89
C LYS A 14 26.11 76.08 -7.95
N ALA A 15 25.30 75.73 -8.95
CA ALA A 15 24.95 76.63 -10.04
C ALA A 15 23.90 77.67 -9.62
N THR A 16 23.77 78.75 -10.41
CA THR A 16 22.88 79.86 -10.08
C THR A 16 21.41 79.41 -10.05
N PRO A 17 20.69 79.65 -8.95
CA PRO A 17 19.29 79.23 -8.83
C PRO A 17 18.37 80.10 -9.70
N GLY A 18 17.15 79.61 -9.95
CA GLY A 18 16.11 80.35 -10.67
C GLY A 18 16.04 80.03 -12.17
N THR A 19 15.13 80.73 -12.87
CA THR A 19 14.85 80.48 -14.28
C THR A 19 15.99 81.03 -15.14
N TRP A 20 16.63 80.14 -15.89
CA TRP A 20 17.62 80.54 -16.88
C TRP A 20 16.91 80.95 -18.17
N ARG A 21 17.30 82.07 -18.78
CA ARG A 21 16.78 82.54 -20.08
C ARG A 21 17.92 82.81 -21.05
N ARG A 22 17.64 82.68 -22.34
CA ARG A 22 18.57 83.07 -23.40
C ARG A 22 18.63 84.59 -23.51
N THR A 23 19.83 85.12 -23.76
CA THR A 23 20.03 86.54 -24.09
C THR A 23 20.10 86.79 -25.59
N SER A 24 19.67 87.98 -26.01
CA SER A 24 19.76 88.46 -27.40
C SER A 24 21.09 89.15 -27.75
N SER A 25 21.99 89.37 -26.78
CA SER A 25 23.25 90.12 -26.97
C SER A 25 24.42 89.22 -27.36
N LEU A 26 25.38 89.79 -28.11
CA LEU A 26 26.54 89.12 -28.72
C LEU A 26 27.68 88.76 -27.73
N PHE A 27 27.46 88.93 -26.42
CA PHE A 27 28.46 88.65 -25.39
C PHE A 27 28.41 87.17 -25.01
N ASN A 28 29.57 86.51 -24.86
CA ASN A 28 29.66 85.10 -24.44
C ASN A 28 29.85 85.00 -22.92
N GLY A 29 28.97 84.29 -22.21
CA GLY A 29 29.06 84.08 -20.76
C GLY A 29 27.70 83.89 -20.09
N ILE A 30 27.65 83.17 -18.97
CA ILE A 30 26.47 83.16 -18.09
C ILE A 30 26.58 84.37 -17.17
N THR A 31 25.58 85.25 -17.18
CA THR A 31 25.60 86.46 -16.32
C THR A 31 24.35 86.51 -15.46
N VAL A 32 24.53 86.82 -14.16
CA VAL A 32 23.44 87.24 -13.28
C VAL A 32 23.29 88.74 -13.50
N THR A 33 22.18 89.17 -14.10
CA THR A 33 21.98 90.59 -14.37
C THR A 33 21.44 91.31 -13.13
N PRO A 34 22.03 92.43 -12.70
CA PRO A 34 21.39 93.35 -11.74
C PRO A 34 20.14 94.04 -12.31
N PHE A 35 19.84 93.84 -13.59
CA PHE A 35 18.67 94.38 -14.28
C PHE A 35 17.52 93.39 -14.21
N SER A 36 16.43 93.77 -13.54
CA SER A 36 15.17 93.04 -13.59
C SER A 36 14.55 93.16 -14.97
N LEU A 37 14.62 92.11 -15.79
CA LEU A 37 13.82 92.04 -17.01
C LEU A 37 12.36 91.81 -16.58
N CYS A 38 11.52 92.83 -16.75
CA CYS A 38 10.11 92.81 -16.31
C CYS A 38 9.91 92.58 -14.79
N GLY A 39 10.84 93.05 -13.94
CA GLY A 39 10.68 92.98 -12.48
C GLY A 39 11.08 91.66 -11.82
N GLU A 40 11.63 90.70 -12.57
CA GLU A 40 12.10 89.39 -12.07
C GLU A 40 13.62 89.26 -12.24
N GLU A 41 14.32 88.71 -11.24
CA GLU A 41 15.74 88.33 -11.37
C GLU A 41 15.85 87.06 -12.22
N VAL A 42 16.62 87.12 -13.30
CA VAL A 42 16.74 86.04 -14.28
C VAL A 42 18.22 85.76 -14.54
N THR A 43 18.60 84.49 -14.60
CA THR A 43 19.95 84.10 -15.02
C THR A 43 20.00 84.02 -16.54
N LEU A 44 21.00 84.62 -17.16
CA LEU A 44 21.12 84.68 -18.61
C LEU A 44 22.20 83.72 -19.12
N ALA A 45 21.83 82.78 -20.01
CA ALA A 45 22.77 81.88 -20.69
C ALA A 45 23.14 82.44 -22.07
N HIS A 46 24.44 82.62 -22.34
CA HIS A 46 24.93 83.08 -23.64
C HIS A 46 25.95 82.13 -24.26
N THR A 47 25.73 81.81 -25.54
CA THR A 47 26.62 81.04 -26.41
C THR A 47 26.63 81.68 -27.80
N VAL A 48 27.69 81.45 -28.58
CA VAL A 48 27.83 81.99 -29.95
C VAL A 48 26.66 81.51 -30.85
N GLU A 49 26.17 80.29 -30.61
CA GLU A 49 25.01 79.75 -31.31
C GLU A 49 23.72 79.89 -30.49
N LYS A 50 22.66 80.44 -31.12
CA LYS A 50 21.36 80.68 -30.49
C LYS A 50 20.72 79.41 -29.90
N ARG A 51 20.93 78.26 -30.55
CA ARG A 51 20.34 76.96 -30.17
C ARG A 51 20.95 76.41 -28.88
N ASP A 52 22.25 76.62 -28.67
CA ASP A 52 22.97 76.12 -27.49
C ASP A 52 22.53 76.87 -26.22
N ALA A 53 22.31 78.17 -26.31
CA ALA A 53 21.84 78.99 -25.19
C ALA A 53 20.42 78.60 -24.76
N GLU A 54 19.54 78.27 -25.71
CA GLU A 54 18.19 77.76 -25.44
C GLU A 54 18.24 76.38 -24.78
N PHE A 55 19.13 75.48 -25.25
CA PHE A 55 19.33 74.18 -24.64
C PHE A 55 19.86 74.29 -23.20
N ILE A 56 20.86 75.13 -22.94
CA ILE A 56 21.42 75.36 -21.60
C ILE A 56 20.38 75.97 -20.66
N ALA A 57 19.55 76.90 -21.16
CA ALA A 57 18.47 77.48 -20.37
C ALA A 57 17.38 76.46 -20.01
N ALA A 58 17.08 75.50 -20.90
CA ALA A 58 16.15 74.40 -20.63
C ALA A 58 16.75 73.34 -19.68
N ALA A 59 18.03 73.00 -19.87
CA ALA A 59 18.83 72.13 -19.00
C ALA A 59 19.42 72.88 -17.80
N ASN A 60 18.62 73.76 -17.20
CA ASN A 60 19.02 74.51 -16.03
C ASN A 60 19.25 73.56 -14.83
N PRO A 61 19.88 74.06 -13.74
CA PRO A 61 20.20 73.22 -12.59
C PRO A 61 18.99 72.53 -11.96
N ALA A 62 17.84 73.19 -11.89
CA ALA A 62 16.62 72.61 -11.35
C ALA A 62 16.11 71.44 -12.21
N THR A 63 16.12 71.59 -13.55
CA THR A 63 15.78 70.51 -14.48
C THR A 63 16.76 69.34 -14.35
N VAL A 64 18.06 69.60 -14.23
CA VAL A 64 19.08 68.54 -14.07
C VAL A 64 18.91 67.78 -12.76
N LEU A 65 18.67 68.48 -11.64
CA LEU A 65 18.40 67.85 -10.34
C LEU A 65 17.13 67.01 -10.36
N ALA A 66 16.04 67.52 -10.94
CA ALA A 66 14.79 66.77 -11.10
C ALA A 66 15.00 65.49 -11.92
N LEU A 67 15.75 65.56 -13.02
CA LEU A 67 16.09 64.39 -13.83
C LEU A 67 16.98 63.39 -13.06
N LEU A 68 17.92 63.87 -12.23
CA LEU A 68 18.74 63.01 -11.39
C LEU A 68 17.90 62.30 -10.30
N ASP A 69 16.98 63.01 -9.66
CA ASP A 69 16.04 62.44 -8.68
C ASP A 69 15.13 61.38 -9.33
N GLU A 70 14.60 61.66 -10.53
CA GLU A 70 13.84 60.67 -11.29
C GLU A 70 14.67 59.43 -11.62
N LEU A 71 15.91 59.59 -12.05
CA LEU A 71 16.82 58.48 -12.36
C LEU A 71 17.16 57.65 -11.12
N GLU A 72 17.39 58.27 -9.97
CA GLU A 72 17.61 57.57 -8.69
C GLU A 72 16.35 56.81 -8.26
N HIS A 73 15.18 57.42 -8.42
CA HIS A 73 13.89 56.76 -8.17
C HIS A 73 13.68 55.54 -9.08
N TYR A 74 13.96 55.65 -10.38
CA TYR A 74 13.87 54.50 -11.30
C TYR A 74 14.85 53.39 -10.93
N LYS A 75 16.11 53.72 -10.62
CA LYS A 75 17.10 52.73 -10.17
C LYS A 75 16.64 52.00 -8.90
N SER A 76 16.13 52.74 -7.92
CA SER A 76 15.59 52.15 -6.68
C SER A 76 14.36 51.26 -6.96
N ARG A 77 13.51 51.61 -7.93
CA ARG A 77 12.40 50.77 -8.36
C ARG A 77 12.86 49.50 -9.06
N GLU A 78 13.86 49.60 -9.95
CA GLU A 78 14.45 48.43 -10.61
C GLU A 78 15.02 47.44 -9.60
N GLU A 79 15.81 47.91 -8.63
CA GLU A 79 16.35 47.07 -7.55
C GLU A 79 15.26 46.36 -6.75
N ARG A 80 14.17 47.08 -6.42
CA ARG A 80 13.00 46.50 -5.74
C ARG A 80 12.30 45.45 -6.61
N VAL A 81 12.13 45.71 -7.90
CA VAL A 81 11.53 44.75 -8.84
C VAL A 81 12.40 43.51 -8.97
N THR A 82 13.72 43.65 -9.12
CA THR A 82 14.63 42.50 -9.17
C THR A 82 14.54 41.65 -7.92
N LYS A 83 14.51 42.28 -6.74
CA LYS A 83 14.35 41.56 -5.47
C LYS A 83 13.01 40.81 -5.42
N LEU A 84 11.90 41.47 -5.76
CA LEU A 84 10.58 40.84 -5.80
C LEU A 84 10.51 39.67 -6.78
N VAL A 85 11.14 39.81 -7.96
CA VAL A 85 11.19 38.73 -8.96
C VAL A 85 11.96 37.53 -8.42
N LEU A 86 13.11 37.76 -7.77
CA LEU A 86 13.89 36.69 -7.15
C LEU A 86 13.12 36.01 -6.02
N ASP A 87 12.55 36.77 -5.10
CA ASP A 87 11.76 36.25 -3.98
C ASP A 87 10.56 35.43 -4.50
N ASN A 88 9.83 35.94 -5.50
CA ASN A 88 8.74 35.22 -6.15
C ASN A 88 9.23 33.93 -6.84
N SER A 89 10.36 33.96 -7.54
CA SER A 89 10.94 32.76 -8.15
C SER A 89 11.22 31.67 -7.12
N THR A 90 11.85 32.02 -5.99
CA THR A 90 12.12 31.04 -4.92
C THR A 90 10.83 30.49 -4.30
N SER A 91 9.78 31.31 -4.19
CA SER A 91 8.47 30.89 -3.73
C SER A 91 7.83 29.90 -4.70
N TRP A 92 7.89 30.16 -6.01
CA TRP A 92 7.37 29.24 -7.02
C TRP A 92 8.12 27.91 -7.01
N ASP A 93 9.44 27.91 -6.90
CA ASP A 93 10.24 26.68 -6.81
C ASP A 93 9.82 25.81 -5.61
N ALA A 94 9.55 26.44 -4.47
CA ALA A 94 9.07 25.74 -3.28
C ALA A 94 7.65 25.16 -3.48
N LEU A 95 6.76 25.88 -4.17
CA LEU A 95 5.41 25.42 -4.49
C LEU A 95 5.43 24.25 -5.47
N TYR A 96 6.26 24.30 -6.51
CA TYR A 96 6.41 23.19 -7.48
C TYR A 96 6.93 21.93 -6.80
N LYS A 97 7.93 22.03 -5.93
CA LYS A 97 8.41 20.88 -5.15
C LYS A 97 7.32 20.25 -4.28
N LYS A 98 6.48 21.07 -3.65
CA LYS A 98 5.34 20.58 -2.87
C LYS A 98 4.29 19.91 -3.76
N LEU A 99 4.03 20.47 -4.94
CA LEU A 99 3.11 19.89 -5.91
C LEU A 99 3.60 18.51 -6.38
N GLU A 100 4.87 18.40 -6.80
CA GLU A 100 5.45 17.12 -7.22
C GLU A 100 5.42 16.08 -6.10
N ALA A 101 5.69 16.48 -4.85
CA ALA A 101 5.60 15.59 -3.69
C ALA A 101 4.16 15.12 -3.43
N ALA A 102 3.18 16.02 -3.55
CA ALA A 102 1.76 15.69 -3.40
C ALA A 102 1.27 14.77 -4.52
N GLU A 103 1.70 14.99 -5.77
CA GLU A 103 1.37 14.12 -6.91
C GLU A 103 1.94 12.72 -6.72
N LYS A 104 3.18 12.59 -6.24
CA LYS A 104 3.77 11.29 -5.89
C LYS A 104 2.99 10.58 -4.79
N LEU A 105 2.62 11.28 -3.73
CA LEU A 105 1.83 10.72 -2.63
C LEU A 105 0.46 10.25 -3.12
N ASN A 106 -0.22 11.03 -3.98
CA ASN A 106 -1.50 10.64 -4.58
C ASN A 106 -1.35 9.39 -5.46
N ALA A 107 -0.29 9.28 -6.25
CA ALA A 107 -0.02 8.10 -7.06
C ALA A 107 0.23 6.85 -6.19
N GLU A 108 0.94 6.98 -5.08
CA GLU A 108 1.14 5.90 -4.10
C GLU A 108 -0.16 5.48 -3.43
N GLN A 109 -0.97 6.44 -2.99
CA GLN A 109 -2.30 6.18 -2.42
C GLN A 109 -3.21 5.46 -3.41
N GLN A 110 -3.20 5.87 -4.69
CA GLN A 110 -3.99 5.19 -5.72
C GLN A 110 -3.53 3.74 -5.91
N ARG A 111 -2.22 3.48 -5.94
CA ARG A 111 -1.70 2.10 -6.02
C ARG A 111 -2.12 1.26 -4.81
N SER A 112 -2.06 1.82 -3.61
CA SER A 112 -2.51 1.13 -2.40
C SER A 112 -4.01 0.82 -2.46
N LEU A 113 -4.82 1.74 -2.96
CA LEU A 113 -6.26 1.56 -3.09
C LEU A 113 -6.62 0.48 -4.11
N GLU A 114 -5.95 0.47 -5.27
CA GLU A 114 -6.11 -0.60 -6.26
C GLU A 114 -5.68 -1.96 -5.69
N HIS A 115 -4.60 -2.00 -4.91
CA HIS A 115 -4.17 -3.23 -4.23
C HIS A 115 -5.19 -3.72 -3.21
N CYS A 116 -5.73 -2.85 -2.35
CA CYS A 116 -6.79 -3.20 -1.41
C CYS A 116 -8.06 -3.69 -2.14
N LYS A 117 -8.42 -3.04 -3.26
CA LYS A 117 -9.56 -3.44 -4.09
C LYS A 117 -9.36 -4.84 -4.69
N PHE A 118 -8.16 -5.14 -5.18
CA PHE A 118 -7.81 -6.47 -5.65
C PHE A 118 -7.95 -7.51 -4.53
N LEU A 119 -7.38 -7.24 -3.35
CA LEU A 119 -7.48 -8.16 -2.21
C LEU A 119 -8.93 -8.41 -1.81
N LEU A 120 -9.75 -7.35 -1.74
CA LEU A 120 -11.17 -7.48 -1.41
C LEU A 120 -11.90 -8.33 -2.44
N LEU A 121 -11.72 -8.09 -3.74
CA LEU A 121 -12.34 -8.89 -4.80
C LEU A 121 -11.94 -10.36 -4.69
N SER A 122 -10.64 -10.64 -4.53
CA SER A 122 -10.16 -12.01 -4.38
C SER A 122 -10.70 -12.70 -3.12
N ALA A 123 -10.82 -11.97 -2.00
CA ALA A 123 -11.38 -12.50 -0.77
C ALA A 123 -12.88 -12.82 -0.92
N TYR A 124 -13.65 -11.95 -1.60
CA TYR A 124 -15.05 -12.20 -1.90
C TYR A 124 -15.25 -13.42 -2.82
N GLU A 125 -14.38 -13.61 -3.82
CA GLU A 125 -14.42 -14.79 -4.68
C GLU A 125 -14.19 -16.07 -3.87
N VAL A 126 -13.14 -16.10 -3.06
CA VAL A 126 -12.83 -17.24 -2.17
C VAL A 126 -13.99 -17.52 -1.21
N GLN A 127 -14.55 -16.48 -0.59
CA GLN A 127 -15.67 -16.60 0.35
C GLN A 127 -16.93 -17.15 -0.33
N ARG A 128 -17.22 -16.70 -1.56
CA ARG A 128 -18.34 -17.21 -2.37
C ARG A 128 -18.15 -18.69 -2.70
N ASP A 129 -16.95 -19.08 -3.13
CA ASP A 129 -16.65 -20.46 -3.49
C ASP A 129 -16.78 -21.40 -2.27
N PHE A 130 -16.36 -20.96 -1.08
CA PHE A 130 -16.62 -21.68 0.18
C PHE A 130 -18.12 -21.79 0.49
N ALA A 131 -18.85 -20.70 0.37
CA ALA A 131 -20.28 -20.68 0.65
C ALA A 131 -21.06 -21.62 -0.28
N GLU A 132 -20.69 -21.66 -1.58
CA GLU A 132 -21.25 -22.58 -2.56
C GLU A 132 -20.95 -24.05 -2.20
N ALA A 133 -19.70 -24.36 -1.85
CA ALA A 133 -19.31 -25.72 -1.46
C ALA A 133 -20.02 -26.20 -0.18
N LEU A 134 -20.27 -25.28 0.76
CA LEU A 134 -20.97 -25.57 2.02
C LEU A 134 -22.50 -25.49 1.88
N GLY A 135 -23.02 -24.95 0.77
CA GLY A 135 -24.45 -24.71 0.58
C GLY A 135 -25.04 -23.70 1.57
N CYS A 136 -24.25 -22.71 2.00
CA CYS A 136 -24.63 -21.68 2.98
C CYS A 136 -24.57 -20.28 2.36
N THR A 137 -24.95 -19.27 3.13
CA THR A 137 -24.83 -17.87 2.71
C THR A 137 -23.37 -17.41 2.75
N GLY A 138 -23.04 -16.43 1.91
CA GLY A 138 -21.67 -15.95 1.68
C GLY A 138 -21.08 -15.09 2.79
N ASP A 139 -21.63 -15.11 4.01
CA ASP A 139 -21.12 -14.38 5.17
C ASP A 139 -20.26 -15.28 6.06
N ASN A 140 -19.28 -14.68 6.74
CA ASN A 140 -18.31 -15.43 7.54
C ASN A 140 -18.97 -16.23 8.69
N GLU A 141 -20.05 -15.70 9.26
CA GLU A 141 -20.79 -16.32 10.35
C GLU A 141 -21.42 -17.64 9.88
N SER A 142 -22.18 -17.60 8.79
CA SER A 142 -22.83 -18.78 8.23
C SER A 142 -21.84 -19.84 7.73
N ILE A 143 -20.71 -19.42 7.15
CA ILE A 143 -19.62 -20.34 6.76
C ILE A 143 -19.04 -21.03 8.00
N MET A 144 -18.78 -20.29 9.09
CA MET A 144 -18.26 -20.86 10.32
C MET A 144 -19.24 -21.83 10.98
N GLU A 145 -20.53 -21.48 11.02
CA GLU A 145 -21.58 -22.36 11.53
C GLU A 145 -21.68 -23.67 10.71
N ALA A 146 -21.61 -23.58 9.38
CA ALA A 146 -21.63 -24.76 8.52
C ALA A 146 -20.41 -25.67 8.75
N ILE A 147 -19.22 -25.08 8.94
CA ILE A 147 -18.00 -25.83 9.26
C ILE A 147 -18.14 -26.53 10.61
N ASP A 148 -18.65 -25.86 11.63
CA ASP A 148 -18.80 -26.45 12.96
C ASP A 148 -19.88 -27.55 12.99
N ALA A 149 -20.96 -27.39 12.23
CA ALA A 149 -21.94 -28.45 12.01
C ALA A 149 -21.32 -29.69 11.33
N MET A 150 -20.45 -29.49 10.34
CA MET A 150 -19.71 -30.60 9.71
C MET A 150 -18.76 -31.29 10.68
N LYS A 151 -18.02 -30.52 11.50
CA LYS A 151 -17.13 -31.10 12.53
C LYS A 151 -17.90 -31.93 13.53
N GLN A 152 -19.07 -31.45 13.99
CA GLN A 152 -19.94 -32.22 14.89
C GLN A 152 -20.38 -33.53 14.23
N ARG A 153 -20.81 -33.48 12.97
CA ARG A 153 -21.23 -34.68 12.23
C ARG A 153 -20.09 -35.68 12.03
N ILE A 154 -18.85 -35.21 11.81
CA ILE A 154 -17.67 -36.07 11.75
C ILE A 154 -17.43 -36.71 13.12
N ALA A 155 -17.46 -35.95 14.21
CA ALA A 155 -17.28 -36.50 15.56
C ALA A 155 -18.35 -37.55 15.92
N GLU A 156 -19.61 -37.32 15.52
CA GLU A 156 -20.68 -38.31 15.68
C GLU A 156 -20.43 -39.58 14.87
N LEU A 157 -19.94 -39.46 13.62
CA LEU A 157 -19.59 -40.61 12.77
C LEU A 157 -18.40 -41.37 13.33
N GLU A 158 -17.36 -40.66 13.79
CA GLU A 158 -16.18 -41.26 14.42
C GLU A 158 -16.52 -41.94 15.76
N ALA A 159 -17.47 -41.42 16.53
CA ALA A 159 -17.94 -42.06 17.76
C ALA A 159 -18.77 -43.33 17.49
N ARG A 160 -19.44 -43.41 16.32
CA ARG A 160 -20.15 -44.62 15.87
C ARG A 160 -19.22 -45.65 15.24
N GLU A 161 -18.03 -45.23 14.80
CA GLU A 161 -17.03 -46.10 14.23
C GLU A 161 -16.44 -47.01 15.33
N ILE A 162 -16.63 -48.31 15.18
CA ILE A 162 -16.09 -49.30 16.12
C ILE A 162 -14.61 -49.52 15.77
N LYS A 163 -13.72 -49.16 16.69
CA LYS A 163 -12.26 -49.30 16.52
C LYS A 163 -11.71 -50.42 17.40
N PRO A 164 -10.79 -51.26 16.91
CA PRO A 164 -10.12 -52.26 17.73
C PRO A 164 -9.20 -51.62 18.77
N ALA A 165 -9.13 -52.19 19.97
CA ALA A 165 -8.12 -51.85 20.96
C ALA A 165 -6.72 -52.37 20.54
N LYS A 166 -5.68 -51.86 21.18
CA LYS A 166 -4.30 -52.28 20.90
C LYS A 166 -4.11 -53.76 21.24
N GLY A 167 -3.83 -54.58 20.22
CA GLY A 167 -3.69 -56.04 20.35
C GLY A 167 -4.99 -56.82 20.14
N GLU A 168 -6.08 -56.13 19.82
CA GLU A 168 -7.38 -56.73 19.47
C GLU A 168 -7.53 -56.83 17.94
N VAL A 169 -8.18 -57.89 17.47
CA VAL A 169 -8.61 -58.04 16.08
C VAL A 169 -10.12 -57.91 16.04
N LEU A 170 -10.62 -56.78 15.52
CA LEU A 170 -12.05 -56.53 15.38
C LEU A 170 -12.56 -57.06 14.02
N VAL A 171 -13.58 -57.91 14.07
CA VAL A 171 -14.27 -58.42 12.87
C VAL A 171 -15.69 -57.85 12.85
N VAL A 172 -15.97 -56.93 11.93
CA VAL A 172 -17.31 -56.34 11.74
C VAL A 172 -18.04 -57.10 10.64
N VAL A 173 -19.12 -57.80 11.00
CA VAL A 173 -19.96 -58.54 10.05
C VAL A 173 -21.25 -57.75 9.80
N SER A 174 -21.38 -57.14 8.62
CA SER A 174 -22.55 -56.34 8.23
C SER A 174 -23.28 -56.93 7.04
N GLY A 175 -24.62 -56.88 7.05
CA GLY A 175 -25.46 -57.32 5.93
C GLY A 175 -26.94 -57.11 6.22
N PHE A 176 -27.79 -57.20 5.19
CA PHE A 176 -29.24 -57.07 5.33
C PHE A 176 -29.83 -58.19 6.20
N THR A 177 -30.97 -57.92 6.85
CA THR A 177 -31.69 -58.94 7.63
C THR A 177 -32.03 -60.15 6.74
N GLY A 178 -31.71 -61.37 7.19
CA GLY A 178 -31.93 -62.61 6.45
C GLY A 178 -30.82 -63.03 5.48
N CYS A 179 -29.74 -62.26 5.31
CA CYS A 179 -28.64 -62.60 4.38
C CYS A 179 -27.63 -63.65 4.91
N GLY A 180 -27.91 -64.28 6.06
CA GLY A 180 -27.00 -65.26 6.67
C GLY A 180 -25.82 -64.68 7.47
N LYS A 181 -25.80 -63.36 7.74
CA LYS A 181 -24.74 -62.69 8.51
C LYS A 181 -24.45 -63.35 9.87
N SER A 182 -25.50 -63.74 10.59
CA SER A 182 -25.40 -64.35 11.93
C SER A 182 -24.86 -65.78 11.86
N ALA A 183 -25.10 -66.50 10.76
CA ALA A 183 -24.49 -67.82 10.52
C ALA A 183 -22.97 -67.68 10.32
N ILE A 184 -22.54 -66.73 9.49
CA ILE A 184 -21.12 -66.45 9.26
C ILE A 184 -20.42 -65.98 10.55
N ALA A 185 -21.05 -65.07 11.31
CA ALA A 185 -20.51 -64.63 12.60
C ALA A 185 -20.39 -65.79 13.61
N GLY A 186 -21.36 -66.71 13.63
CA GLY A 186 -21.32 -67.91 14.47
C GLY A 186 -20.19 -68.88 14.10
N GLU A 187 -19.98 -69.14 12.80
CA GLU A 187 -18.87 -69.98 12.34
C GLU A 187 -17.49 -69.40 12.74
N ILE A 188 -17.34 -68.08 12.64
CA ILE A 188 -16.12 -67.39 13.08
C ILE A 188 -15.91 -67.56 14.60
N GLU A 189 -16.96 -67.40 15.40
CA GLU A 189 -16.88 -67.60 16.86
C GLU A 189 -16.44 -69.02 17.22
N ILE A 190 -17.01 -70.02 16.57
CA ILE A 190 -16.68 -71.43 16.80
C ILE A 190 -15.22 -71.71 16.44
N ALA A 191 -14.79 -71.28 15.25
CA ALA A 191 -13.43 -71.50 14.78
C ALA A 191 -12.40 -70.87 15.73
N MET A 192 -12.65 -69.64 16.18
CA MET A 192 -11.75 -68.93 17.09
C MET A 192 -11.72 -69.57 18.50
N LYS A 193 -12.85 -70.03 19.03
CA LYS A 193 -12.87 -70.79 20.31
C LYS A 193 -12.13 -72.12 20.20
N ALA A 194 -12.25 -72.82 19.08
CA ALA A 194 -11.57 -74.10 18.86
C ALA A 194 -10.03 -73.97 18.85
N ILE A 195 -9.49 -72.82 18.42
CA ILE A 195 -8.05 -72.52 18.46
C ILE A 195 -7.60 -71.85 19.78
N GLY A 196 -8.51 -71.70 20.76
CA GLY A 196 -8.21 -71.10 22.07
C GLY A 196 -8.10 -69.57 22.06
N VAL A 197 -8.54 -68.89 21.01
CA VAL A 197 -8.58 -67.42 20.96
C VAL A 197 -9.86 -66.94 21.68
N PRO A 198 -9.77 -66.02 22.65
CA PRO A 198 -10.94 -65.47 23.31
C PRO A 198 -11.78 -64.64 22.33
N VAL A 199 -13.09 -64.91 22.27
CA VAL A 199 -14.05 -64.21 21.40
C VAL A 199 -15.14 -63.58 22.24
N GLN A 200 -15.50 -62.34 21.90
CA GLN A 200 -16.69 -61.67 22.40
C GLN A 200 -17.60 -61.31 21.21
N TRP A 201 -18.84 -61.79 21.21
CA TRP A 201 -19.85 -61.38 20.24
C TRP A 201 -20.83 -60.41 20.91
N THR A 202 -20.53 -59.12 20.83
CA THR A 202 -21.36 -58.06 21.40
C THR A 202 -22.64 -57.86 20.58
N ASN A 203 -23.79 -57.74 21.25
CA ASN A 203 -25.11 -57.45 20.66
C ASN A 203 -25.68 -58.56 19.74
N GLY A 204 -25.16 -59.79 19.83
CA GLY A 204 -25.55 -60.94 18.99
C GLY A 204 -26.60 -61.88 19.59
N ASP A 205 -26.87 -61.79 20.89
CA ASP A 205 -27.63 -62.82 21.64
C ASP A 205 -29.07 -62.99 21.13
N ALA A 206 -29.75 -61.89 20.82
CA ALA A 206 -31.10 -61.95 20.24
C ALA A 206 -31.12 -62.64 18.86
N GLU A 207 -30.11 -62.44 18.02
CA GLU A 207 -30.01 -63.10 16.70
C GLU A 207 -29.53 -64.55 16.79
N LYS A 208 -28.67 -64.86 17.77
CA LYS A 208 -28.22 -66.23 18.08
C LYS A 208 -29.38 -67.13 18.50
N HIS A 209 -30.23 -66.64 19.41
CA HIS A 209 -31.39 -67.38 19.90
C HIS A 209 -32.46 -67.59 18.83
N MET A 210 -32.64 -66.64 17.90
CA MET A 210 -33.61 -66.78 16.80
C MET A 210 -33.14 -67.73 15.69
N THR A 211 -31.85 -67.81 15.41
CA THR A 211 -31.32 -68.62 14.30
C THR A 211 -30.90 -70.04 14.71
N GLY A 212 -30.97 -70.38 16.00
CA GLY A 212 -30.53 -71.67 16.52
C GLY A 212 -29.02 -71.86 16.45
N ALA A 213 -28.25 -70.76 16.37
CA ALA A 213 -26.79 -70.78 16.29
C ALA A 213 -26.11 -71.11 17.65
N ASP A 214 -26.78 -71.87 18.52
CA ASP A 214 -26.27 -72.36 19.79
C ASP A 214 -25.79 -73.80 19.60
N TRP A 215 -24.58 -73.94 19.08
CA TRP A 215 -24.00 -75.22 18.67
C TRP A 215 -23.13 -75.88 19.74
N LEU A 216 -23.16 -75.39 20.98
CA LEU A 216 -22.39 -75.97 22.10
C LEU A 216 -22.69 -77.48 22.24
N THR A 217 -23.98 -77.83 22.13
CA THR A 217 -24.48 -79.21 22.16
C THR A 217 -24.03 -80.04 20.97
N ALA A 218 -23.86 -79.43 19.79
CA ALA A 218 -23.44 -80.13 18.57
C ALA A 218 -21.93 -80.41 18.57
N ILE A 219 -21.10 -79.48 19.07
CA ILE A 219 -19.65 -79.66 19.19
C ILE A 219 -19.31 -80.75 20.22
N GLU A 220 -20.01 -80.80 21.35
CA GLU A 220 -19.83 -81.86 22.35
C GLU A 220 -20.23 -83.25 21.82
N MET A 221 -21.19 -83.32 20.89
CA MET A 221 -21.70 -84.58 20.34
C MET A 221 -20.75 -85.21 19.31
N TYR A 222 -20.02 -84.41 18.53
CA TYR A 222 -19.18 -84.92 17.43
C TYR A 222 -17.68 -85.06 17.73
N LYS A 223 -17.18 -84.50 18.85
CA LYS A 223 -15.76 -84.59 19.31
C LYS A 223 -14.72 -84.79 18.18
N PRO A 224 -14.64 -83.89 17.18
CA PRO A 224 -13.75 -84.10 16.05
C PRO A 224 -12.27 -84.02 16.48
N THR A 225 -11.44 -84.94 16.01
CA THR A 225 -9.98 -84.88 16.16
C THR A 225 -9.35 -84.13 14.98
N VAL A 226 -8.73 -82.99 15.26
CA VAL A 226 -7.96 -82.21 14.27
C VAL A 226 -6.48 -82.57 14.39
N ARG A 227 -5.86 -82.99 13.28
CA ARG A 227 -4.41 -83.19 13.17
C ARG A 227 -3.81 -82.01 12.44
N ILE A 228 -3.06 -81.17 13.15
CA ILE A 228 -2.38 -79.99 12.60
C ILE A 228 -0.90 -80.34 12.36
N VAL A 229 -0.38 -80.03 11.18
CA VAL A 229 1.05 -80.11 10.85
C VAL A 229 1.50 -78.72 10.45
N GLU A 230 2.30 -78.09 11.30
CA GLU A 230 2.95 -76.81 11.00
C GLU A 230 4.20 -77.09 10.16
N VAL A 231 4.28 -76.50 8.97
CA VAL A 231 5.48 -76.52 8.14
C VAL A 231 6.06 -75.11 8.14
N ASN A 232 7.11 -74.90 8.92
CA ASN A 232 7.86 -73.65 8.91
C ASN A 232 8.75 -73.60 7.66
N VAL A 233 8.47 -72.66 6.75
CA VAL A 233 9.39 -72.32 5.65
C VAL A 233 10.25 -71.14 6.12
N PRO A 234 11.54 -71.34 6.44
CA PRO A 234 12.39 -70.25 6.87
C PRO A 234 12.50 -69.21 5.75
N ARG A 235 12.31 -67.93 6.10
CA ARG A 235 12.65 -66.84 5.19
C ARG A 235 14.15 -66.91 4.89
N ALA A 236 14.51 -67.00 3.61
CA ALA A 236 15.90 -66.97 3.19
C ALA A 236 16.61 -65.74 3.79
N ALA A 237 17.74 -65.96 4.46
CA ALA A 237 18.57 -64.91 5.01
C ALA A 237 19.13 -64.06 3.86
N GLY A 238 18.48 -62.93 3.54
CA GLY A 238 18.95 -62.10 2.42
C GLY A 238 18.22 -60.79 2.14
N ILE A 239 17.18 -60.39 2.89
CA ILE A 239 16.55 -59.07 2.66
C ILE A 239 16.82 -58.17 3.87
N LYS A 240 17.89 -57.37 3.75
CA LYS A 240 18.20 -56.27 4.66
C LYS A 240 17.05 -55.26 4.62
N VAL A 241 16.29 -55.16 5.70
CA VAL A 241 15.46 -53.97 5.96
C VAL A 241 16.44 -52.86 6.31
N LYS A 242 16.58 -51.86 5.43
CA LYS A 242 17.29 -50.62 5.79
C LYS A 242 16.50 -49.97 6.93
N GLY A 243 17.14 -49.84 8.10
CA GLY A 243 16.70 -48.88 9.09
C GLY A 243 16.82 -47.49 8.48
N ASN A 244 15.73 -46.72 8.53
CA ASN A 244 15.85 -45.29 8.40
C ASN A 244 16.21 -44.76 9.79
N ASP A 245 17.42 -44.22 9.86
CA ASP A 245 17.89 -43.39 10.96
C ASP A 245 16.98 -42.16 11.08
N CYS A 246 16.64 -41.82 12.32
CA CYS A 246 16.00 -40.56 12.67
C CYS A 246 17.09 -39.49 12.86
N GLU A 247 17.06 -38.45 12.02
CA GLU A 247 17.41 -37.06 12.35
C GLU A 247 16.30 -36.15 11.82
#